data_AF-A0A1G3KYA2-F1
#
_entry.id   AF-A0A1G3KYA2-F1
#
_cell.length_a   1.000
_cell.length_b   1.000
_cell.length_c   1.000
_cell.angle_alpha   90.00
_cell.angle_beta   90.00
_cell.angle_gamma   90.00
#
_symmetry.space_group_name_H-M   'P 1'
#
loop_
_entity.id
_entity.type
_entity.pdbx_description
1 polymer ?
#
loop_
_entity_poly.entity_id
_entity_poly.type
_entity_poly.pdbx_seq_one_letter_code
_entity_poly.pdbx_strand_id
1 'polypeptide(L)'
;MENQGSVLIFIKNQLDDDYSLLFDVKDASITTFVISMDEIEQTIDQINKDIKKEHFLMVIKKEFFDSNVLNKVIQVFSEKLSFFSPYFLYLFENDISKTEEDIILKGENYLYRLPPKDVIDRPPIIYNFNMFVKFIFQKLISKERLTSYIVDSFQTIIDSELIQIQKREIEKLNEEVTQKNKEIIELSKVDFLTNLLNRRAFFEALDAEKKRTIRDHWRIATSENIDRIANEDKLFDKNPDGKFLEHFGRFACLLFDIDHFKNINDTYGHITGDQVLRKIGEVLKEKNIFRENDIFGRFGGEEFIIILPETSSFHARIPAERLREKIKEIDFYDDKKNVFHISISIGIAEFSINDTSNEDLIHRADQALYYAKEQGRDKVVIFEEVF
;
A
#
# COMPACT_ATOMS: atom_id res chain seq x y z
N MET A 1 -11.19 14.00 61.91
CA MET A 1 -11.68 12.72 61.37
C MET A 1 -10.48 12.09 60.69
N GLU A 2 -9.91 11.06 61.30
CA GLU A 2 -8.77 10.32 60.74
C GLU A 2 -9.14 9.82 59.34
N ASN A 3 -8.22 10.00 58.39
CA ASN A 3 -8.40 9.61 57.00
C ASN A 3 -8.45 8.08 56.97
N GLN A 4 -9.63 7.48 57.08
CA GLN A 4 -9.80 6.04 56.82
C GLN A 4 -9.44 5.81 55.35
N GLY A 5 -8.29 5.18 55.10
CA GLY A 5 -7.88 4.82 53.74
C GLY A 5 -8.93 3.93 53.08
N SER A 6 -9.18 4.13 51.78
CA SER A 6 -10.08 3.29 51.01
C SER A 6 -9.42 1.96 50.67
N VAL A 7 -10.20 0.90 50.60
CA VAL A 7 -9.74 -0.46 50.29
C VAL A 7 -10.36 -0.92 48.98
N LEU A 8 -9.50 -1.33 48.06
CA LEU A 8 -9.85 -1.88 46.76
C LEU A 8 -9.37 -3.33 46.68
N ILE A 9 -10.28 -4.27 46.42
CA ILE A 9 -9.93 -5.69 46.29
C ILE A 9 -10.21 -6.17 44.86
N PHE A 10 -9.18 -6.64 44.16
CA PHE A 10 -9.31 -7.36 42.89
C PHE A 10 -9.32 -8.86 43.12
N ILE A 11 -10.29 -9.54 42.53
CA ILE A 11 -10.34 -11.00 42.53
C ILE A 11 -9.59 -11.56 41.31
N LYS A 12 -8.36 -12.03 41.52
CA LYS A 12 -7.35 -12.41 40.51
C LYS A 12 -7.70 -13.66 39.70
N ASN A 13 -8.33 -14.69 40.30
CA ASN A 13 -8.57 -15.98 39.63
C ASN A 13 -9.56 -15.92 38.43
N GLN A 14 -9.94 -14.71 38.00
CA GLN A 14 -11.03 -14.44 37.07
C GLN A 14 -10.70 -13.29 36.10
N LEU A 15 -9.46 -12.80 36.10
CA LEU A 15 -8.95 -11.77 35.18
C LEU A 15 -7.70 -12.31 34.51
N ASP A 16 -7.68 -12.35 33.17
CA ASP A 16 -6.50 -12.80 32.41
C ASP A 16 -5.28 -11.95 32.76
N ASP A 17 -4.07 -12.54 32.69
CA ASP A 17 -2.80 -11.85 32.96
C ASP A 17 -2.65 -10.57 32.12
N ASP A 18 -3.30 -10.51 30.95
CA ASP A 18 -3.40 -9.37 30.05
C ASP A 18 -3.99 -8.10 30.71
N TYR A 19 -4.83 -8.25 31.75
CA TYR A 19 -5.47 -7.12 32.46
C TYR A 19 -4.71 -6.68 33.72
N SER A 20 -3.56 -7.31 34.02
CA SER A 20 -2.82 -7.08 35.26
C SER A 20 -2.33 -5.65 35.47
N LEU A 21 -2.12 -4.90 34.38
CA LEU A 21 -1.75 -3.49 34.43
C LEU A 21 -2.83 -2.57 35.02
N LEU A 22 -4.10 -3.01 35.04
CA LEU A 22 -5.19 -2.27 35.69
C LEU A 22 -5.13 -2.36 37.22
N PHE A 23 -4.37 -3.31 37.79
CA PHE A 23 -4.29 -3.51 39.24
C PHE A 23 -3.44 -2.43 39.93
N ASP A 24 -2.60 -1.70 39.19
CA ASP A 24 -1.74 -0.65 39.73
C ASP A 24 -2.46 0.71 39.81
N VAL A 25 -3.43 0.79 40.72
CA VAL A 25 -4.14 2.04 41.04
C VAL A 25 -3.22 2.93 41.87
N LYS A 26 -2.56 3.90 41.21
CA LYS A 26 -1.64 4.85 41.87
C LYS A 26 -2.39 5.94 42.62
N ASP A 27 -2.77 5.64 43.86
CA ASP A 27 -3.31 6.60 44.82
C ASP A 27 -2.90 6.27 46.26
N ALA A 28 -2.27 7.21 46.97
CA ALA A 28 -1.84 7.00 48.36
C ALA A 28 -3.02 6.83 49.35
N SER A 29 -4.24 7.20 48.95
CA SER A 29 -5.45 7.04 49.76
C SER A 29 -6.16 5.70 49.55
N ILE A 30 -5.73 4.89 48.56
CA ILE A 30 -6.34 3.61 48.22
C ILE A 30 -5.32 2.49 48.47
N THR A 31 -5.69 1.53 49.31
CA THR A 31 -4.93 0.29 49.48
C THR A 31 -5.51 -0.79 48.58
N THR A 32 -4.70 -1.29 47.65
CA THR A 32 -5.13 -2.29 46.67
C THR A 32 -4.65 -3.69 47.07
N PHE A 33 -5.57 -4.64 47.13
CA PHE A 33 -5.29 -6.06 47.32
C PHE A 33 -5.66 -6.82 46.04
N VAL A 34 -4.81 -7.73 45.60
CA VAL A 34 -5.05 -8.61 44.43
C VAL A 34 -5.00 -10.04 44.94
N ILE A 35 -6.16 -10.69 45.00
CA ILE A 35 -6.33 -11.94 45.77
C ILE A 35 -7.17 -12.96 44.99
N SER A 36 -7.01 -14.24 45.30
CA SER A 36 -7.99 -15.26 44.92
C SER A 36 -9.21 -15.25 45.85
N MET A 37 -10.33 -15.83 45.40
CA MET A 37 -11.53 -15.95 46.25
C MET A 37 -11.30 -16.79 47.52
N ASP A 38 -10.25 -17.61 47.58
CA ASP A 38 -9.92 -18.42 48.74
C ASP A 38 -9.13 -17.65 49.80
N GLU A 39 -8.45 -16.58 49.39
CA GLU A 39 -7.66 -15.69 50.27
C GLU A 39 -8.48 -14.53 50.84
N ILE A 40 -9.75 -14.41 50.45
CA ILE A 40 -10.63 -13.31 50.88
C ILE A 40 -10.69 -13.20 52.41
N GLU A 41 -10.82 -14.32 53.10
CA GLU A 41 -10.96 -14.34 54.54
C GLU A 41 -9.68 -13.85 55.26
N GLN A 42 -8.51 -14.25 54.77
CA GLN A 42 -7.20 -13.84 55.29
C GLN A 42 -6.92 -12.37 55.00
N THR A 43 -7.40 -11.87 53.86
CA THR A 43 -7.22 -10.47 53.44
C THR A 43 -8.08 -9.54 54.27
N ILE A 44 -9.33 -9.93 54.55
CA ILE A 44 -10.23 -9.16 55.43
C ILE A 44 -9.66 -9.05 56.86
N ASP A 45 -8.95 -10.06 57.36
CA ASP A 45 -8.29 -9.98 58.68
C ASP A 45 -7.19 -8.92 58.76
N GLN A 46 -6.61 -8.51 57.63
CA GLN A 46 -5.59 -7.47 57.55
C GLN A 46 -6.20 -6.05 57.47
N ILE A 47 -7.51 -5.95 57.26
CA ILE A 47 -8.22 -4.69 57.07
C ILE A 47 -8.78 -4.19 58.41
N ASN A 48 -8.79 -2.87 58.59
CA ASN A 48 -9.37 -2.25 59.78
C ASN A 48 -10.87 -2.60 59.90
N LYS A 49 -11.27 -3.24 60.99
CA LYS A 49 -12.65 -3.68 61.25
C LYS A 49 -13.65 -2.52 61.34
N ASP A 50 -13.19 -1.32 61.66
CA ASP A 50 -14.01 -0.10 61.74
C ASP A 50 -14.15 0.63 60.39
N ILE A 51 -13.68 0.03 59.28
CA ILE A 51 -13.86 0.60 57.94
C ILE A 51 -15.35 0.67 57.59
N LYS A 52 -15.78 1.81 57.04
CA LYS A 52 -17.15 1.98 56.57
C LYS A 52 -17.32 1.41 55.17
N LYS A 53 -18.54 0.98 54.84
CA LYS A 53 -18.89 0.42 53.53
C LYS A 53 -18.48 1.32 52.36
N GLU A 54 -18.62 2.64 52.51
CA GLU A 54 -18.29 3.62 51.46
C GLU A 54 -16.80 3.69 51.10
N HIS A 55 -15.93 3.19 51.99
CA HIS A 55 -14.49 3.09 51.75
C HIS A 55 -14.08 1.74 51.18
N PHE A 56 -15.03 0.90 50.74
CA PHE A 56 -14.76 -0.46 50.29
C PHE A 56 -15.32 -0.72 48.88
N LEU A 57 -14.45 -1.12 47.96
CA LEU A 57 -14.83 -1.51 46.60
C LEU A 57 -14.19 -2.85 46.23
N MET A 58 -15.00 -3.77 45.69
CA MET A 58 -14.54 -5.05 45.17
C MET A 58 -14.67 -5.10 43.66
N VAL A 59 -13.59 -5.42 42.96
CA VAL A 59 -13.53 -5.50 41.50
C VAL A 59 -13.56 -6.96 41.07
N ILE A 60 -14.52 -7.30 40.19
CA ILE A 60 -14.71 -8.66 39.71
C ILE A 60 -15.11 -8.65 38.23
N LYS A 61 -14.64 -9.65 37.47
CA LYS A 61 -15.11 -9.84 36.09
C LYS A 61 -16.52 -10.42 36.11
N LYS A 62 -17.45 -9.79 35.39
CA LYS A 62 -18.89 -10.11 35.41
C LYS A 62 -19.15 -11.59 35.16
N GLU A 63 -18.45 -12.17 34.19
CA GLU A 63 -18.61 -13.57 33.74
C GLU A 63 -18.46 -14.60 34.87
N PHE A 64 -17.79 -14.20 35.95
CA PHE A 64 -17.48 -15.08 37.06
C PHE A 64 -18.20 -14.71 38.36
N PHE A 65 -19.10 -13.73 38.33
CA PHE A 65 -19.92 -13.37 39.46
C PHE A 65 -21.21 -14.20 39.46
N ASP A 66 -21.30 -15.16 40.39
CA ASP A 66 -22.48 -16.00 40.60
C ASP A 66 -23.02 -15.90 42.03
N SER A 67 -24.13 -16.59 42.31
CA SER A 67 -24.73 -16.62 43.64
C SER A 67 -23.81 -17.24 44.72
N ASN A 68 -22.90 -18.14 44.35
CA ASN A 68 -21.98 -18.77 45.30
C ASN A 68 -20.90 -17.78 45.74
N VAL A 69 -20.33 -17.02 44.80
CA VAL A 69 -19.38 -15.94 45.08
C VAL A 69 -20.04 -14.89 45.96
N LEU A 70 -21.24 -14.44 45.62
CA LEU A 70 -21.98 -13.46 46.42
C LEU A 70 -22.24 -13.97 47.84
N ASN A 71 -22.70 -15.21 48.00
CA ASN A 71 -22.95 -15.80 49.32
C ASN A 71 -21.67 -15.90 50.16
N LYS A 72 -20.54 -16.30 49.55
CA LYS A 72 -19.24 -16.37 50.23
C LYS A 72 -18.78 -14.99 50.69
N VAL A 73 -18.89 -13.97 49.83
CA VAL A 73 -18.56 -12.58 50.17
C VAL A 73 -19.44 -12.09 51.32
N ILE A 74 -20.76 -12.29 51.24
CA ILE A 74 -21.69 -11.87 52.29
C ILE A 74 -21.35 -12.54 53.63
N GLN A 75 -21.06 -13.84 53.61
CA GLN A 75 -20.70 -14.58 54.81
C GLN A 75 -19.47 -13.96 55.49
N VAL A 76 -18.35 -13.85 54.78
CA VAL A 76 -17.10 -13.32 55.33
C VAL A 76 -17.27 -11.88 55.82
N PHE A 77 -17.97 -11.03 55.07
CA PHE A 77 -18.16 -9.63 55.44
C PHE A 77 -19.05 -9.49 56.68
N SER A 78 -20.12 -10.27 56.77
CA SER A 78 -21.03 -10.25 57.91
C SER A 78 -20.39 -10.74 59.22
N GLU A 79 -19.42 -11.65 59.13
CA GLU A 79 -18.71 -12.19 60.29
C GLU A 79 -17.59 -11.26 60.76
N LYS A 80 -16.94 -10.53 59.83
CA LYS A 80 -15.68 -9.83 60.12
C LYS A 80 -15.76 -8.30 60.08
N LEU A 81 -16.77 -7.71 59.45
CA LEU A 81 -16.91 -6.27 59.26
C LEU A 81 -18.29 -5.75 59.72
N SER A 82 -18.41 -4.43 59.84
CA SER A 82 -19.64 -3.75 60.28
C SER A 82 -20.76 -3.72 59.23
N PHE A 83 -20.56 -4.30 58.04
CA PHE A 83 -21.50 -4.30 56.93
C PHE A 83 -21.53 -5.64 56.20
N PHE A 84 -22.69 -5.99 55.64
CA PHE A 84 -22.96 -7.31 55.06
C PHE A 84 -22.42 -7.53 53.63
N SER A 85 -22.22 -6.46 52.86
CA SER A 85 -21.74 -6.56 51.48
C SER A 85 -20.98 -5.29 51.08
N PRO A 86 -19.85 -5.42 50.35
CA PRO A 86 -19.17 -4.29 49.74
C PRO A 86 -19.96 -3.75 48.53
N TYR A 87 -19.48 -2.64 47.97
CA TYR A 87 -19.81 -2.21 46.63
C TYR A 87 -19.01 -3.03 45.59
N PHE A 88 -19.61 -3.33 44.45
CA PHE A 88 -18.97 -4.06 43.37
C PHE A 88 -18.69 -3.18 42.14
N LEU A 89 -17.54 -3.39 41.51
CA LEU A 89 -17.20 -2.92 40.17
C LEU A 89 -17.06 -4.13 39.24
N TYR A 90 -17.98 -4.26 38.30
CA TYR A 90 -18.05 -5.36 37.35
C TYR A 90 -17.30 -5.02 36.06
N LEU A 91 -16.29 -5.83 35.73
CA LEU A 91 -15.53 -5.73 34.49
C LEU A 91 -16.13 -6.63 33.41
N PHE A 92 -16.27 -6.15 32.18
CA PHE A 92 -16.87 -6.92 31.08
C PHE A 92 -16.27 -6.58 29.71
N GLU A 93 -16.17 -7.56 28.80
CA GLU A 93 -15.63 -7.35 27.44
C GLU A 93 -16.75 -7.19 26.39
N ASN A 94 -17.80 -8.00 26.50
CA ASN A 94 -18.93 -8.05 25.56
C ASN A 94 -20.11 -7.19 26.00
N ASP A 95 -20.93 -6.72 25.05
CA ASP A 95 -22.10 -5.90 25.34
C ASP A 95 -23.04 -6.60 26.35
N ILE A 96 -23.47 -5.84 27.36
CA ILE A 96 -24.40 -6.31 28.40
C ILE A 96 -25.83 -5.97 27.98
N SER A 97 -26.79 -6.85 28.25
CA SER A 97 -28.19 -6.54 28.00
C SER A 97 -28.67 -5.40 28.92
N LYS A 98 -29.49 -4.50 28.40
CA LYS A 98 -30.02 -3.34 29.15
C LYS A 98 -30.71 -3.75 30.47
N THR A 99 -31.38 -4.90 30.47
CA THR A 99 -32.05 -5.45 31.65
C THR A 99 -31.07 -5.84 32.76
N GLU A 100 -29.90 -6.38 32.41
CA GLU A 100 -28.85 -6.75 33.36
C GLU A 100 -28.12 -5.53 33.90
N GLU A 101 -27.83 -4.56 33.02
CA GLU A 101 -27.26 -3.27 33.40
C GLU A 101 -28.14 -2.57 34.45
N ASP A 102 -29.46 -2.50 34.21
CA ASP A 102 -30.42 -1.91 35.14
C ASP A 102 -30.45 -2.60 36.51
N ILE A 103 -30.28 -3.93 36.56
CA ILE A 103 -30.26 -4.69 37.82
C ILE A 103 -28.99 -4.38 38.62
N ILE A 104 -27.83 -4.35 37.95
CA ILE A 104 -26.54 -4.08 38.59
C ILE A 104 -26.52 -2.65 39.16
N LEU A 105 -26.97 -1.68 38.36
CA LEU A 105 -27.00 -0.27 38.77
C LEU A 105 -28.02 -0.01 39.90
N LYS A 106 -29.16 -0.72 39.93
CA LYS A 106 -30.12 -0.65 41.04
C LYS A 106 -29.55 -1.13 42.38
N GLY A 107 -28.53 -1.99 42.35
CA GLY A 107 -27.80 -2.43 43.54
C GLY A 107 -26.72 -1.46 44.03
N GLU A 108 -26.66 -0.24 43.47
CA GLU A 108 -25.59 0.75 43.69
C GLU A 108 -24.18 0.27 43.28
N ASN A 109 -24.09 -0.71 42.38
CA ASN A 109 -22.83 -1.23 41.84
C ASN A 109 -22.43 -0.52 40.54
N TYR A 110 -21.19 -0.76 40.10
CA TYR A 110 -20.58 -0.09 38.96
C TYR A 110 -20.19 -1.07 37.86
N LEU A 111 -20.12 -0.58 36.63
CA LEU A 111 -19.76 -1.33 35.44
C LEU A 111 -18.60 -0.64 34.73
N TYR A 112 -17.64 -1.41 34.23
CA TYR A 112 -16.54 -0.91 33.42
C TYR A 112 -16.27 -1.86 32.25
N ARG A 113 -16.37 -1.32 31.04
CA ARG A 113 -16.05 -2.08 29.83
C ARG A 113 -14.55 -2.19 29.68
N LEU A 114 -14.05 -3.43 29.64
CA LEU A 114 -12.67 -3.71 29.35
C LEU A 114 -12.37 -3.42 27.87
N PRO A 115 -11.28 -2.69 27.57
CA PRO A 115 -10.84 -2.53 26.20
C PRO A 115 -10.30 -3.85 25.64
N PRO A 116 -10.20 -3.97 24.30
CA PRO A 116 -9.54 -5.10 23.65
C PRO A 116 -8.11 -5.30 24.18
N LYS A 117 -7.69 -6.57 24.26
CA LYS A 117 -6.41 -6.96 24.86
C LYS A 117 -5.19 -6.35 24.16
N ASP A 118 -5.26 -6.15 22.86
CA ASP A 118 -4.18 -5.58 22.03
C ASP A 118 -3.91 -4.09 22.27
N VAL A 119 -4.78 -3.40 23.02
CA VAL A 119 -4.63 -1.97 23.32
C VAL A 119 -4.47 -1.66 24.80
N ILE A 120 -4.57 -2.64 25.70
CA ILE A 120 -4.60 -2.38 27.15
C ILE A 120 -3.33 -1.74 27.71
N ASP A 121 -2.18 -2.06 27.14
CA ASP A 121 -0.86 -1.54 27.55
C ASP A 121 -0.68 -0.03 27.27
N ARG A 122 -1.69 0.62 26.68
CA ARG A 122 -1.61 2.04 26.33
C ARG A 122 -1.81 2.91 27.59
N PRO A 123 -0.89 3.84 27.90
CA PRO A 123 -0.96 4.68 29.09
C PRO A 123 -2.30 5.43 29.32
N PRO A 124 -2.98 5.96 28.29
CA PRO A 124 -4.28 6.62 28.46
C PRO A 124 -5.37 5.69 29.03
N ILE A 125 -5.38 4.42 28.60
CA ILE A 125 -6.35 3.42 29.05
C ILE A 125 -6.17 3.12 30.54
N ILE A 126 -4.92 2.91 30.97
CA ILE A 126 -4.58 2.67 32.37
C ILE A 126 -4.93 3.90 33.23
N TYR A 127 -4.62 5.10 32.74
CA TYR A 127 -4.97 6.34 33.41
C TYR A 127 -6.49 6.51 33.58
N ASN A 128 -7.27 6.20 32.54
CA ASN A 128 -8.72 6.31 32.57
C ASN A 128 -9.35 5.34 33.58
N PHE A 129 -8.88 4.09 33.65
CA PHE A 129 -9.32 3.14 34.67
C PHE A 129 -9.00 3.63 36.10
N ASN A 130 -7.77 4.11 36.32
CA ASN A 130 -7.37 4.65 37.61
C ASN A 130 -8.22 5.86 38.03
N MET A 131 -8.52 6.75 37.08
CA MET A 131 -9.42 7.89 37.31
C MET A 131 -10.85 7.43 37.63
N PHE A 132 -11.34 6.39 36.95
CA PHE A 132 -12.67 5.83 37.19
C PHE A 132 -12.81 5.26 38.61
N VAL A 133 -11.81 4.50 39.08
CA VAL A 133 -11.80 3.95 40.44
C VAL A 133 -11.77 5.07 41.49
N LYS A 134 -10.93 6.10 41.31
CA LYS A 134 -10.89 7.27 42.20
C LYS A 134 -12.24 7.98 42.25
N PHE A 135 -12.89 8.12 41.10
CA PHE A 135 -14.22 8.72 41.01
C PHE A 135 -15.28 7.92 41.78
N ILE A 136 -15.26 6.58 41.69
CA ILE A 136 -16.18 5.73 42.46
C ILE A 136 -16.02 6.01 43.95
N PHE A 137 -14.80 5.97 44.49
CA PHE A 137 -14.57 6.25 45.91
C PHE A 137 -14.99 7.66 46.30
N GLN A 138 -14.70 8.67 45.47
CA GLN A 138 -15.16 10.03 45.73
C GLN A 138 -16.68 10.09 45.86
N LYS A 139 -17.42 9.43 44.97
CA LYS A 139 -18.88 9.37 44.98
C LYS A 139 -19.43 8.62 46.20
N LEU A 140 -18.85 7.46 46.53
CA LEU A 140 -19.27 6.66 47.68
C LEU A 140 -19.07 7.43 48.99
N ILE A 141 -17.93 8.11 49.13
CA ILE A 141 -17.56 8.84 50.35
C ILE A 141 -18.34 10.15 50.50
N SER A 142 -18.50 10.93 49.42
CA SER A 142 -19.13 12.26 49.50
C SER A 142 -20.67 12.21 49.57
N LYS A 143 -21.29 11.08 49.21
CA LYS A 143 -22.76 10.91 49.11
C LYS A 143 -23.47 11.97 48.26
N GLU A 144 -22.73 12.73 47.43
CA GLU A 144 -23.31 13.65 46.47
C GLU A 144 -23.84 12.90 45.25
N ARG A 145 -24.98 13.34 44.71
CA ARG A 145 -25.53 12.89 43.41
C ARG A 145 -24.61 13.36 42.27
N LEU A 146 -23.45 12.73 42.13
CA LEU A 146 -22.71 12.76 40.87
C LEU A 146 -23.42 11.78 39.93
N THR A 147 -24.19 12.36 39.02
CA THR A 147 -25.09 11.72 38.04
C THR A 147 -24.33 10.81 37.08
N SER A 148 -25.03 9.81 36.52
CA SER A 148 -24.52 8.86 35.49
C SER A 148 -23.71 9.50 34.37
N TYR A 149 -23.98 10.77 34.09
CA TYR A 149 -23.30 11.63 33.11
C TYR A 149 -21.76 11.55 33.12
N ILE A 150 -21.13 11.42 34.29
CA ILE A 150 -19.66 11.37 34.35
C ILE A 150 -19.13 10.00 33.89
N VAL A 151 -19.80 8.91 34.27
CA VAL A 151 -19.46 7.54 33.81
C VAL A 151 -19.62 7.46 32.30
N ASP A 152 -20.72 7.98 31.78
CA ASP A 152 -20.98 8.05 30.33
C ASP A 152 -19.91 8.88 29.61
N SER A 153 -19.43 9.96 30.24
CA SER A 153 -18.38 10.81 29.67
C SER A 153 -17.03 10.10 29.59
N PHE A 154 -16.66 9.30 30.60
CA PHE A 154 -15.43 8.51 30.57
C PHE A 154 -15.50 7.39 29.54
N GLN A 155 -16.63 6.70 29.44
CA GLN A 155 -16.84 5.68 28.41
C GLN A 155 -16.73 6.26 27.01
N THR A 156 -17.35 7.42 26.78
CA THR A 156 -17.27 8.16 25.51
C THR A 156 -15.83 8.53 25.14
N ILE A 157 -15.02 8.94 26.12
CA ILE A 157 -13.60 9.29 25.91
C ILE A 157 -12.82 8.04 25.46
N ILE A 158 -12.98 6.92 26.15
CA ILE A 158 -12.31 5.64 25.80
C ILE A 158 -12.70 5.20 24.39
N ASP A 159 -14.00 5.22 24.07
CA ASP A 159 -14.50 4.84 22.76
C ASP A 159 -13.92 5.75 21.66
N SER A 160 -13.82 7.06 21.93
CA SER A 160 -13.24 8.02 20.98
C SER A 160 -11.75 7.77 20.72
N GLU A 161 -10.97 7.42 21.75
CA GLU A 161 -9.55 7.10 21.58
C GLU A 161 -9.37 5.80 20.79
N LEU A 162 -10.18 4.79 21.08
CA LEU A 162 -10.17 3.51 20.37
C LEU A 162 -10.47 3.69 18.88
N ILE A 163 -11.48 4.52 18.56
CA ILE A 163 -11.83 4.89 17.19
C ILE A 163 -10.66 5.59 16.49
N GLN A 164 -9.97 6.52 17.17
CA GLN A 164 -8.81 7.21 16.58
C GLN A 164 -7.66 6.27 16.25
N ILE A 165 -7.43 5.27 17.11
CA ILE A 165 -6.39 4.26 16.92
C ILE A 165 -6.71 3.40 15.70
N GLN A 166 -7.93 2.84 15.64
CA GLN A 166 -8.37 2.03 14.51
C GLN A 166 -8.36 2.82 13.20
N LYS A 167 -8.75 4.09 13.24
CA LYS A 167 -8.72 4.98 12.07
C LYS A 167 -7.30 5.13 11.50
N ARG A 168 -6.29 5.35 12.36
CA ARG A 168 -4.89 5.46 11.93
C ARG A 168 -4.38 4.18 11.28
N GLU A 169 -4.77 3.03 11.81
CA GLU A 169 -4.40 1.73 11.24
C GLU A 169 -5.02 1.51 9.86
N ILE A 170 -6.31 1.84 9.71
CA ILE A 170 -7.01 1.81 8.42
C ILE A 170 -6.35 2.74 7.40
N GLU A 171 -5.97 3.96 7.80
CA GLU A 171 -5.27 4.91 6.92
C GLU A 171 -3.95 4.33 6.41
N LYS A 172 -3.14 3.74 7.30
CA LYS A 172 -1.88 3.09 6.93
C LYS A 172 -2.08 1.92 5.96
N LEU A 173 -3.06 1.06 6.22
CA LEU A 173 -3.38 -0.07 5.35
C LEU A 173 -3.88 0.40 3.97
N ASN A 174 -4.68 1.48 3.92
CA ASN A 174 -5.15 2.06 2.67
C ASN A 174 -4.00 2.65 1.82
N GLU A 175 -3.00 3.27 2.45
CA GLU A 175 -1.79 3.74 1.76
C GLU A 175 -1.02 2.57 1.15
N GLU A 176 -0.83 1.48 1.90
CA GLU A 176 -0.15 0.27 1.42
C GLU A 176 -0.90 -0.37 0.24
N VAL A 177 -2.22 -0.50 0.35
CA VAL A 177 -3.07 -1.01 -0.74
C VAL A 177 -2.96 -0.12 -1.98
N THR A 178 -2.97 1.20 -1.80
CA THR A 178 -2.82 2.16 -2.90
C THR A 178 -1.47 2.00 -3.59
N GLN A 179 -0.40 1.81 -2.82
CA GLN A 179 0.93 1.59 -3.36
C GLN A 179 1.02 0.27 -4.15
N LYS A 180 0.54 -0.83 -3.57
CA LYS A 180 0.49 -2.13 -4.25
C LYS A 180 -0.36 -2.11 -5.52
N ASN A 181 -1.47 -1.40 -5.52
CA ASN A 181 -2.30 -1.23 -6.72
C ASN A 181 -1.53 -0.50 -7.84
N LYS A 182 -0.73 0.53 -7.51
CA LYS A 182 0.13 1.20 -8.51
C LYS A 182 1.15 0.23 -9.09
N GLU A 183 1.81 -0.56 -8.24
CA GLU A 183 2.80 -1.56 -8.68
C GLU A 183 2.18 -2.61 -9.59
N ILE A 184 0.98 -3.10 -9.27
CA ILE A 184 0.24 -4.04 -10.12
C ILE A 184 -0.08 -3.43 -11.47
N ILE A 185 -0.51 -2.17 -11.51
CA ILE A 185 -0.79 -1.48 -12.77
C ILE A 185 0.48 -1.37 -13.62
N GLU A 186 1.62 -1.01 -13.03
CA GLU A 186 2.89 -0.94 -13.77
C GLU A 186 3.34 -2.31 -14.29
N LEU A 187 3.22 -3.37 -13.48
CA LEU A 187 3.50 -4.74 -13.92
C LEU A 187 2.54 -5.21 -15.02
N SER A 188 1.29 -4.74 -15.02
CA SER A 188 0.31 -5.07 -16.06
C SER A 188 0.61 -4.43 -17.42
N LYS A 189 1.51 -3.43 -17.47
CA LYS A 189 1.92 -2.76 -18.71
C LYS A 189 3.07 -3.45 -19.41
N VAL A 190 3.81 -4.33 -18.73
CA VAL A 190 5.01 -4.95 -19.29
C VAL A 190 4.76 -6.39 -19.73
N ASP A 191 5.51 -6.85 -20.72
CA ASP A 191 5.61 -8.24 -21.13
C ASP A 191 6.46 -9.01 -20.11
N PHE A 192 5.95 -10.14 -19.61
CA PHE A 192 6.58 -10.89 -18.51
C PHE A 192 7.96 -11.45 -18.88
N LEU A 193 8.22 -11.68 -20.17
CA LEU A 193 9.46 -12.29 -20.63
C LEU A 193 10.53 -11.24 -20.86
N THR A 194 10.21 -10.18 -21.59
CA THR A 194 11.19 -9.19 -22.06
C THR A 194 11.27 -7.94 -21.17
N ASN A 195 10.28 -7.75 -20.29
CA ASN A 195 10.10 -6.58 -19.45
C ASN A 195 9.99 -5.27 -20.26
N LEU A 196 9.59 -5.36 -21.54
CA LEU A 196 9.23 -4.22 -22.40
C LEU A 196 7.74 -3.93 -22.28
N LEU A 197 7.23 -2.85 -22.87
CA LEU A 197 5.78 -2.65 -22.92
C LEU A 197 5.11 -3.81 -23.65
N ASN A 198 4.03 -4.32 -23.09
CA ASN A 198 3.16 -5.22 -23.83
C ASN A 198 2.38 -4.45 -24.90
N ARG A 199 1.77 -5.16 -25.84
CA ARG A 199 1.04 -4.57 -26.96
C ARG A 199 0.06 -3.47 -26.52
N ARG A 200 -0.75 -3.72 -25.49
CA ARG A 200 -1.73 -2.72 -25.03
C ARG A 200 -1.04 -1.43 -24.54
N ALA A 201 -0.10 -1.55 -23.62
CA ALA A 201 0.59 -0.38 -23.05
C ALA A 201 1.43 0.36 -24.10
N PHE A 202 1.98 -0.36 -25.08
CA PHE A 202 2.68 0.23 -26.21
C PHE A 202 1.74 1.09 -27.07
N PHE A 203 0.54 0.59 -27.41
CA PHE A 203 -0.44 1.38 -28.16
C PHE A 203 -0.89 2.64 -27.40
N GLU A 204 -1.05 2.55 -26.08
CA GLU A 204 -1.35 3.72 -25.23
C GLU A 204 -0.22 4.77 -25.30
N ALA A 205 1.04 4.33 -25.31
CA ALA A 205 2.21 5.21 -25.45
C ALA A 205 2.33 5.82 -26.87
N LEU A 206 2.06 5.02 -27.91
CA LEU A 206 2.03 5.47 -29.30
C LEU A 206 0.92 6.52 -29.53
N ASP A 207 -0.26 6.33 -28.96
CA ASP A 207 -1.34 7.33 -28.99
C ASP A 207 -0.92 8.66 -28.34
N ALA A 208 -0.21 8.57 -27.22
CA ALA A 208 0.32 9.76 -26.54
C ALA A 208 1.35 10.48 -27.42
N GLU A 209 2.23 9.74 -28.09
CA GLU A 209 3.26 10.28 -28.97
C GLU A 209 2.67 10.89 -30.25
N LYS A 210 1.66 10.25 -30.86
CA LYS A 210 0.89 10.81 -31.98
C LYS A 210 0.23 12.14 -31.59
N LYS A 211 -0.43 12.19 -30.43
CA LYS A 211 -1.05 13.43 -29.90
C LYS A 211 -0.01 14.54 -29.64
N ARG A 212 1.16 14.19 -29.08
CA ARG A 212 2.26 15.13 -28.86
C ARG A 212 2.74 15.71 -30.19
N THR A 213 3.00 14.84 -31.16
CA THR A 213 3.51 15.19 -32.48
C THR A 213 2.55 16.10 -33.23
N ILE A 214 1.24 15.76 -33.25
CA ILE A 214 0.21 16.60 -33.87
C ILE A 214 0.16 17.98 -33.18
N ARG A 215 0.21 18.03 -31.85
CA ARG A 215 0.21 19.30 -31.10
C ARG A 215 1.41 20.16 -31.45
N ASP A 216 2.59 19.58 -31.53
CA ASP A 216 3.82 20.30 -31.86
C ASP A 216 3.81 20.78 -33.32
N HIS A 217 3.26 19.99 -34.25
CA HIS A 217 3.03 20.42 -35.64
C HIS A 217 2.13 21.66 -35.71
N TRP A 218 1.00 21.68 -35.01
CA TRP A 218 0.08 22.83 -35.01
C TRP A 218 0.70 24.08 -34.37
N ARG A 219 1.54 23.93 -33.33
CA ARG A 219 2.24 25.07 -32.71
C ARG A 219 3.17 25.79 -33.68
N ILE A 220 3.85 25.04 -34.54
CA ILE A 220 4.71 25.60 -35.59
C ILE A 220 3.84 26.31 -36.63
N ALA A 221 2.75 25.67 -37.06
CA ALA A 221 1.84 26.20 -38.07
C ALA A 221 1.04 27.44 -37.62
N THR A 222 0.81 27.60 -36.31
CA THR A 222 0.03 28.72 -35.72
C THR A 222 0.89 29.87 -35.20
N SER A 223 2.22 29.72 -35.13
CA SER A 223 3.09 30.84 -34.77
C SER A 223 3.15 31.88 -35.89
N GLU A 224 2.45 33.01 -35.70
CA GLU A 224 2.52 34.26 -36.46
C GLU A 224 3.92 34.92 -36.39
N ASN A 225 5.00 34.21 -36.75
CA ASN A 225 6.35 34.76 -36.75
C ASN A 225 7.22 34.31 -37.93
N ILE A 226 6.63 33.82 -39.03
CA ILE A 226 7.36 33.70 -40.30
C ILE A 226 7.83 35.10 -40.77
N ASP A 227 7.03 36.15 -40.56
CA ASP A 227 7.37 37.53 -40.94
C ASP A 227 8.39 38.23 -40.02
N ARG A 228 8.54 37.78 -38.76
CA ARG A 228 9.52 38.36 -37.83
C ARG A 228 10.87 37.65 -37.90
N ILE A 229 10.87 36.34 -38.15
CA ILE A 229 12.09 35.57 -38.42
C ILE A 229 12.72 36.05 -39.75
N ALA A 230 11.92 36.38 -40.76
CA ALA A 230 12.41 36.93 -42.03
C ALA A 230 12.92 38.39 -41.95
N ASN A 231 12.61 39.14 -40.88
CA ASN A 231 13.03 40.55 -40.72
C ASN A 231 14.18 40.76 -39.72
N GLU A 232 14.57 39.73 -38.95
CA GLU A 232 15.82 39.70 -38.17
C GLU A 232 17.00 39.13 -38.99
N ASP A 233 16.87 39.10 -40.33
CA ASP A 233 17.83 38.66 -41.38
C ASP A 233 19.17 39.42 -41.42
N LYS A 234 19.49 40.21 -40.38
CA LYS A 234 20.83 40.76 -40.14
C LYS A 234 21.60 40.07 -39.01
N LEU A 235 21.00 39.09 -38.35
CA LEU A 235 21.68 38.19 -37.40
C LEU A 235 21.69 36.72 -37.86
N PHE A 236 21.02 36.37 -38.97
CA PHE A 236 20.95 35.01 -39.51
C PHE A 236 22.18 34.55 -40.32
N ASP A 237 23.17 35.41 -40.53
CA ASP A 237 24.40 35.07 -41.28
C ASP A 237 25.45 34.28 -40.45
N LYS A 238 25.04 33.58 -39.38
CA LYS A 238 25.97 32.76 -38.56
C LYS A 238 25.41 31.42 -38.08
N ASN A 239 24.52 30.78 -38.83
CA ASN A 239 24.39 29.33 -38.69
C ASN A 239 24.02 28.67 -40.04
N PRO A 240 24.94 27.94 -40.70
CA PRO A 240 24.69 27.32 -42.01
C PRO A 240 23.82 26.06 -41.94
N ASP A 241 23.36 25.67 -40.75
CA ASP A 241 22.62 24.44 -40.52
C ASP A 241 21.15 24.76 -40.17
N GLY A 242 20.25 24.72 -41.14
CA GLY A 242 18.79 24.87 -40.99
C GLY A 242 18.07 23.79 -40.14
N LYS A 243 18.74 23.21 -39.14
CA LYS A 243 18.32 22.03 -38.35
C LYS A 243 17.13 22.26 -37.41
N PHE A 244 16.78 23.51 -37.08
CA PHE A 244 15.79 23.81 -36.04
C PHE A 244 14.34 23.50 -36.44
N LEU A 245 13.99 23.54 -37.73
CA LEU A 245 12.64 23.24 -38.23
C LEU A 245 12.45 21.76 -38.62
N GLU A 246 13.53 21.00 -38.83
CA GLU A 246 13.45 19.60 -39.25
C GLU A 246 13.10 18.62 -38.13
N HIS A 247 13.20 18.99 -36.85
CA HIS A 247 13.03 18.02 -35.75
C HIS A 247 11.63 18.00 -35.12
N PHE A 248 10.82 19.04 -35.33
CA PHE A 248 9.53 19.15 -34.66
C PHE A 248 8.39 18.53 -35.49
N GLY A 249 7.51 17.79 -34.82
CA GLY A 249 6.30 17.23 -35.43
C GLY A 249 6.52 15.95 -36.25
N ARG A 250 7.53 15.13 -35.91
CA ARG A 250 7.73 13.79 -36.49
C ARG A 250 8.22 12.77 -35.46
N PHE A 251 8.03 11.50 -35.78
CA PHE A 251 8.66 10.37 -35.08
C PHE A 251 8.76 9.17 -36.04
N ALA A 252 9.66 8.25 -35.75
CA ALA A 252 9.83 7.04 -36.54
C ALA A 252 9.35 5.81 -35.76
N CYS A 253 8.78 4.85 -36.48
CA CYS A 253 8.43 3.52 -35.99
C CYS A 253 9.40 2.50 -36.59
N LEU A 254 9.97 1.65 -35.75
CA LEU A 254 10.77 0.50 -36.16
C LEU A 254 9.99 -0.75 -35.76
N LEU A 255 9.76 -1.64 -36.70
CA LEU A 255 9.24 -2.98 -36.45
C LEU A 255 10.31 -4.00 -36.84
N PHE A 256 10.62 -4.93 -35.95
CA PHE A 256 11.63 -5.94 -36.24
C PHE A 256 11.25 -7.31 -35.69
N ASP A 257 11.87 -8.32 -36.29
CA ASP A 257 11.61 -9.73 -36.02
C ASP A 257 12.91 -10.54 -36.08
N ILE A 258 12.98 -11.61 -35.28
CA ILE A 258 14.13 -12.50 -35.23
C ILE A 258 14.12 -13.45 -36.42
N ASP A 259 15.15 -13.34 -37.25
CA ASP A 259 15.28 -14.16 -38.44
C ASP A 259 15.35 -15.66 -38.07
N HIS A 260 14.48 -16.45 -38.70
CA HIS A 260 14.41 -17.89 -38.49
C HIS A 260 14.14 -18.31 -37.03
N PHE A 261 13.39 -17.52 -36.24
CA PHE A 261 13.08 -17.83 -34.84
C PHE A 261 12.46 -19.21 -34.62
N LYS A 262 11.57 -19.65 -35.52
CA LYS A 262 11.03 -21.02 -35.48
C LYS A 262 12.14 -22.07 -35.52
N ASN A 263 13.17 -21.90 -36.36
CA ASN A 263 14.30 -22.84 -36.43
C ASN A 263 15.09 -22.85 -35.12
N ILE A 264 15.21 -21.72 -34.42
CA ILE A 264 15.85 -21.65 -33.09
C ILE A 264 15.06 -22.51 -32.10
N ASN A 265 13.74 -22.36 -32.05
CA ASN A 265 12.89 -23.18 -31.18
C ASN A 265 12.94 -24.67 -31.54
N ASP A 266 12.88 -24.99 -32.83
CA ASP A 266 12.89 -26.38 -33.32
C ASP A 266 14.26 -27.05 -33.08
N THR A 267 15.36 -26.29 -33.09
CA THR A 267 16.73 -26.81 -32.92
C THR A 267 17.17 -26.86 -31.46
N TYR A 268 16.89 -25.81 -30.69
CA TYR A 268 17.42 -25.61 -29.34
C TYR A 268 16.35 -25.61 -28.24
N GLY A 269 15.09 -25.80 -28.60
CA GLY A 269 13.95 -25.81 -27.69
C GLY A 269 13.45 -24.42 -27.29
N HIS A 270 12.19 -24.38 -26.86
CA HIS A 270 11.51 -23.13 -26.47
C HIS A 270 12.19 -22.38 -25.32
N ILE A 271 12.84 -23.08 -24.39
CA ILE A 271 13.56 -22.44 -23.28
C ILE A 271 14.69 -21.55 -23.81
N THR A 272 15.42 -22.02 -24.83
CA THR A 272 16.47 -21.26 -25.50
C THR A 272 15.88 -20.09 -26.29
N GLY A 273 14.75 -20.30 -26.99
CA GLY A 273 14.02 -19.21 -27.64
C GLY A 273 13.60 -18.11 -26.65
N ASP A 274 13.12 -18.48 -25.47
CA ASP A 274 12.77 -17.54 -24.41
C ASP A 274 13.99 -16.77 -23.87
N GLN A 275 15.16 -17.41 -23.82
CA GLN A 275 16.42 -16.73 -23.46
C GLN A 275 16.82 -15.71 -24.53
N VAL A 276 16.67 -16.04 -25.81
CA VAL A 276 16.91 -15.11 -26.92
C VAL A 276 16.01 -13.88 -26.78
N LEU A 277 14.71 -14.08 -26.58
CA LEU A 277 13.74 -12.99 -26.41
C LEU A 277 14.08 -12.11 -25.21
N ARG A 278 14.39 -12.72 -24.05
CA ARG A 278 14.87 -12.00 -22.85
C ARG A 278 16.07 -11.12 -23.17
N LYS A 279 17.05 -11.68 -23.88
CA LYS A 279 18.30 -10.98 -24.17
C LYS A 279 18.08 -9.77 -25.07
N ILE A 280 17.20 -9.87 -26.06
CA ILE A 280 16.82 -8.73 -26.90
C ILE A 280 16.15 -7.64 -26.05
N GLY A 281 15.27 -8.01 -25.12
CA GLY A 281 14.66 -7.05 -24.18
C GLY A 281 15.70 -6.31 -23.33
N GLU A 282 16.77 -6.98 -22.90
CA GLU A 282 17.90 -6.34 -22.20
C GLU A 282 18.67 -5.38 -23.12
N VAL A 283 18.98 -5.80 -24.34
CA VAL A 283 19.74 -5.00 -25.32
C VAL A 283 19.01 -3.71 -25.67
N LEU A 284 17.69 -3.76 -25.84
CA LEU A 284 16.87 -2.56 -26.12
C LEU A 284 16.94 -1.52 -24.99
N LYS A 285 17.22 -1.94 -23.76
CA LYS A 285 17.37 -1.05 -22.60
C LYS A 285 18.80 -0.53 -22.40
N GLU A 286 19.76 -0.95 -23.22
CA GLU A 286 21.14 -0.45 -23.15
C GLU A 286 21.22 1.01 -23.61
N LYS A 287 21.76 1.88 -22.74
CA LYS A 287 21.87 3.34 -22.97
C LYS A 287 22.74 3.76 -24.18
N ASN A 288 23.43 2.81 -24.83
CA ASN A 288 24.35 3.09 -25.93
C ASN A 288 23.70 2.99 -27.32
N ILE A 289 22.49 2.42 -27.41
CA ILE A 289 21.78 2.25 -28.69
C ILE A 289 20.68 3.29 -28.82
N PHE A 290 19.85 3.42 -27.79
CA PHE A 290 18.65 4.25 -27.77
C PHE A 290 18.69 5.31 -26.66
N ARG A 291 17.85 6.34 -26.81
CA ARG A 291 17.68 7.43 -25.84
C ARG A 291 16.71 7.00 -24.74
N GLU A 292 16.74 7.74 -23.62
CA GLU A 292 15.88 7.46 -22.46
C GLU A 292 14.37 7.63 -22.76
N ASN A 293 14.02 8.49 -23.72
CA ASN A 293 12.64 8.76 -24.12
C ASN A 293 12.15 7.86 -25.27
N ASP A 294 12.98 6.95 -25.78
CA ASP A 294 12.56 6.00 -26.82
C ASP A 294 11.64 4.94 -26.20
N ILE A 295 10.63 4.50 -26.96
CA ILE A 295 9.56 3.65 -26.44
C ILE A 295 9.71 2.25 -27.02
N PHE A 296 9.82 1.23 -26.16
CA PHE A 296 10.05 -0.16 -26.58
C PHE A 296 8.87 -1.05 -26.20
N GLY A 297 8.43 -1.88 -27.14
CA GLY A 297 7.39 -2.88 -26.90
C GLY A 297 7.70 -4.23 -27.54
N ARG A 298 7.14 -5.29 -26.95
CA ARG A 298 7.02 -6.59 -27.61
C ARG A 298 5.64 -6.67 -28.24
N PHE A 299 5.60 -6.71 -29.57
CA PHE A 299 4.35 -6.58 -30.33
C PHE A 299 3.54 -7.89 -30.31
N GLY A 300 4.24 -9.03 -30.41
CA GLY A 300 3.67 -10.39 -30.31
C GLY A 300 4.69 -11.43 -30.75
N GLY A 301 4.67 -12.64 -30.16
CA GLY A 301 5.63 -13.70 -30.54
C GLY A 301 7.08 -13.23 -30.45
N GLU A 302 7.78 -13.23 -31.58
CA GLU A 302 9.16 -12.78 -31.80
C GLU A 302 9.28 -11.34 -32.36
N GLU A 303 8.16 -10.63 -32.49
CA GLU A 303 8.10 -9.29 -33.04
C GLU A 303 8.25 -8.21 -31.95
N PHE A 304 9.09 -7.23 -32.24
CA PHE A 304 9.39 -6.09 -31.38
C PHE A 304 9.15 -4.79 -32.13
N ILE A 305 8.74 -3.77 -31.39
CA ILE A 305 8.39 -2.46 -31.95
C ILE A 305 9.03 -1.34 -31.12
N ILE A 306 9.50 -0.30 -31.82
CA ILE A 306 10.17 0.85 -31.20
C ILE A 306 9.60 2.14 -31.79
N ILE A 307 9.31 3.11 -30.93
CA ILE A 307 9.05 4.50 -31.35
C ILE A 307 10.24 5.37 -30.97
N LEU A 308 10.73 6.13 -31.94
CA LEU A 308 11.78 7.14 -31.77
C LEU A 308 11.16 8.54 -31.92
N PRO A 309 10.81 9.21 -30.81
CA PRO A 309 10.31 10.58 -30.83
C PRO A 309 11.29 11.53 -31.55
N GLU A 310 10.75 12.52 -32.26
CA GLU A 310 11.53 13.62 -32.88
C GLU A 310 12.64 13.13 -33.82
N THR A 311 12.38 12.00 -34.47
CA THR A 311 13.34 11.30 -35.33
C THR A 311 12.69 10.99 -36.66
N SER A 312 13.35 11.35 -37.77
CA SER A 312 12.92 10.95 -39.11
C SER A 312 13.28 9.49 -39.40
N SER A 313 12.63 8.85 -40.38
CA SER A 313 12.97 7.46 -40.73
C SER A 313 14.44 7.29 -41.17
N PHE A 314 14.99 8.28 -41.88
CA PHE A 314 16.41 8.31 -42.26
C PHE A 314 17.36 8.35 -41.06
N HIS A 315 17.06 9.19 -40.05
CA HIS A 315 17.89 9.25 -38.84
C HIS A 315 17.69 8.01 -37.95
N ALA A 316 16.51 7.40 -37.98
CA ALA A 316 16.20 6.16 -37.28
C ALA A 316 17.03 4.95 -37.79
N ARG A 317 17.56 5.01 -39.02
CA ARG A 317 18.48 4.00 -39.55
C ARG A 317 19.70 3.78 -38.67
N ILE A 318 20.24 4.85 -38.08
CA ILE A 318 21.48 4.78 -37.29
C ILE A 318 21.33 3.86 -36.06
N PRO A 319 20.37 4.11 -35.14
CA PRO A 319 20.15 3.20 -34.02
C PRO A 319 19.64 1.82 -34.45
N ALA A 320 18.87 1.72 -35.56
CA ALA A 320 18.44 0.44 -36.10
C ALA A 320 19.60 -0.46 -36.54
N GLU A 321 20.56 0.07 -37.31
CA GLU A 321 21.74 -0.68 -37.75
C GLU A 321 22.63 -1.06 -36.56
N ARG A 322 22.76 -0.16 -35.56
CA ARG A 322 23.47 -0.48 -34.32
C ARG A 322 22.81 -1.64 -33.57
N LEU A 323 21.49 -1.64 -33.46
CA LEU A 323 20.75 -2.75 -32.84
C LEU A 323 20.97 -4.06 -33.60
N ARG A 324 20.88 -4.03 -34.93
CA ARG A 324 21.07 -5.20 -35.79
C ARG A 324 22.45 -5.82 -35.61
N GLU A 325 23.50 -5.02 -35.75
CA GLU A 325 24.89 -5.48 -35.56
C GLU A 325 25.12 -5.95 -34.12
N LYS A 326 24.62 -5.21 -33.12
CA LYS A 326 24.76 -5.61 -31.72
C LYS A 326 24.15 -6.97 -31.43
N ILE A 327 22.95 -7.26 -31.96
CA ILE A 327 22.30 -8.56 -31.77
C ILE A 327 23.07 -9.67 -32.48
N LYS A 328 23.60 -9.39 -33.67
CA LYS A 328 24.39 -10.35 -34.46
C LYS A 328 25.68 -10.76 -33.77
N GLU A 329 26.27 -9.89 -32.94
CA GLU A 329 27.48 -10.14 -32.16
C GLU A 329 27.24 -10.89 -30.84
N ILE A 330 25.98 -11.19 -30.45
CA ILE A 330 25.69 -11.88 -29.20
C ILE A 330 25.90 -13.38 -29.35
N ASP A 331 26.79 -13.93 -28.52
CA ASP A 331 26.90 -15.38 -28.32
C ASP A 331 25.69 -15.91 -27.54
N PHE A 332 24.87 -16.73 -28.18
CA PHE A 332 23.88 -17.56 -27.52
C PHE A 332 24.41 -18.99 -27.35
N TYR A 333 23.95 -19.69 -26.31
CA TYR A 333 24.44 -21.01 -25.96
C TYR A 333 23.28 -22.02 -25.96
N ASP A 334 23.47 -23.15 -26.63
CA ASP A 334 22.55 -24.28 -26.51
C ASP A 334 22.74 -25.05 -25.19
N ASP A 335 21.89 -26.05 -24.92
CA ASP A 335 21.99 -26.90 -23.72
C ASP A 335 23.34 -27.63 -23.59
N LYS A 336 24.07 -27.80 -24.69
CA LYS A 336 25.40 -28.43 -24.76
C LYS A 336 26.54 -27.41 -24.71
N LYS A 337 26.24 -26.13 -24.51
CA LYS A 337 27.18 -24.99 -24.49
C LYS A 337 27.86 -24.72 -25.84
N ASN A 338 27.28 -25.14 -26.95
CA ASN A 338 27.73 -24.69 -28.27
C ASN A 338 27.22 -23.27 -28.52
N VAL A 339 28.09 -22.45 -29.11
CA VAL A 339 27.75 -21.07 -29.47
C VAL A 339 26.96 -21.05 -30.78
N PHE A 340 25.90 -20.25 -30.82
CA PHE A 340 25.21 -19.87 -32.04
C PHE A 340 24.87 -18.38 -32.02
N HIS A 341 24.60 -17.84 -33.21
CA HIS A 341 24.26 -16.43 -33.41
C HIS A 341 22.91 -16.32 -34.09
N ILE A 342 22.27 -15.16 -33.96
CA ILE A 342 21.00 -14.85 -34.60
C ILE A 342 21.15 -13.55 -35.40
N SER A 343 20.21 -13.29 -36.31
CA SER A 343 20.07 -11.98 -36.95
C SER A 343 18.64 -11.47 -36.78
N ILE A 344 18.46 -10.18 -37.00
CA ILE A 344 17.13 -9.55 -37.05
C ILE A 344 16.98 -8.78 -38.35
N SER A 345 15.76 -8.73 -38.86
CA SER A 345 15.36 -7.85 -39.95
C SER A 345 14.54 -6.70 -39.37
N ILE A 346 14.75 -5.47 -39.86
CA ILE A 346 14.09 -4.25 -39.33
C ILE A 346 13.44 -3.49 -40.48
N GLY A 347 12.15 -3.17 -40.33
CA GLY A 347 11.43 -2.20 -41.15
C GLY A 347 11.24 -0.88 -40.40
N ILE A 348 11.43 0.24 -41.09
CA ILE A 348 11.29 1.59 -40.54
C ILE A 348 10.23 2.35 -41.33
N ALA A 349 9.37 3.10 -40.66
CA ALA A 349 8.47 4.07 -41.29
C ALA A 349 8.40 5.36 -40.45
N GLU A 350 8.22 6.51 -41.11
CA GLU A 350 8.02 7.80 -40.45
C GLU A 350 6.53 8.09 -40.27
N PHE A 351 6.12 8.62 -39.12
CA PHE A 351 4.75 9.08 -38.90
C PHE A 351 4.34 10.16 -39.91
N SER A 352 3.16 9.97 -40.51
CA SER A 352 2.56 10.96 -41.41
C SER A 352 1.34 11.60 -40.75
N ILE A 353 1.17 12.91 -40.94
CA ILE A 353 -0.05 13.61 -40.48
C ILE A 353 -1.33 13.05 -41.11
N ASN A 354 -1.20 12.34 -42.24
CA ASN A 354 -2.30 11.68 -42.93
C ASN A 354 -2.62 10.29 -42.35
N ASP A 355 -1.82 9.77 -41.41
CA ASP A 355 -2.12 8.50 -40.73
C ASP A 355 -3.37 8.66 -39.87
N THR A 356 -4.44 7.95 -40.23
CA THR A 356 -5.74 8.02 -39.56
C THR A 356 -5.78 7.16 -38.30
N SER A 357 -5.01 6.07 -38.30
CA SER A 357 -4.89 5.11 -37.20
C SER A 357 -3.44 4.93 -36.77
N ASN A 358 -3.18 4.11 -35.75
CA ASN A 358 -1.80 3.70 -35.42
C ASN A 358 -1.35 2.56 -36.35
N GLU A 359 -2.31 1.77 -36.81
CA GLU A 359 -2.15 0.65 -37.71
C GLU A 359 -1.59 1.10 -39.07
N ASP A 360 -1.93 2.30 -39.56
CA ASP A 360 -1.41 2.83 -40.83
C ASP A 360 0.13 2.95 -40.80
N LEU A 361 0.69 3.49 -39.72
CA LEU A 361 2.13 3.61 -39.51
C LEU A 361 2.80 2.25 -39.33
N ILE A 362 2.19 1.38 -38.49
CA ILE A 362 2.72 0.05 -38.21
C ILE A 362 2.71 -0.80 -39.49
N HIS A 363 1.68 -0.69 -40.32
CA HIS A 363 1.57 -1.39 -41.59
C HIS A 363 2.69 -0.99 -42.56
N ARG A 364 3.05 0.29 -42.64
CA ARG A 364 4.21 0.73 -43.44
C ARG A 364 5.53 0.16 -42.93
N ALA A 365 5.74 0.16 -41.60
CA ALA A 365 6.92 -0.48 -41.01
C ALA A 365 6.95 -2.00 -41.27
N ASP A 366 5.81 -2.67 -41.20
CA ASP A 366 5.65 -4.09 -41.51
C ASP A 366 5.95 -4.41 -42.99
N GLN A 367 5.48 -3.58 -43.93
CA GLN A 367 5.82 -3.74 -45.34
C GLN A 367 7.33 -3.62 -45.60
N ALA A 368 7.99 -2.68 -44.94
CA ALA A 368 9.45 -2.55 -45.00
C ALA A 368 10.17 -3.76 -44.38
N LEU A 369 9.67 -4.29 -43.25
CA LEU A 369 10.20 -5.49 -42.59
C LEU A 369 10.04 -6.73 -43.47
N TYR A 370 8.86 -6.91 -44.07
CA TYR A 370 8.59 -7.99 -45.00
C TYR A 370 9.53 -7.92 -46.21
N TYR A 371 9.73 -6.72 -46.78
CA TYR A 371 10.70 -6.51 -47.85
C TYR A 371 12.14 -6.86 -47.41
N ALA A 372 12.54 -6.51 -46.19
CA ALA A 372 13.84 -6.90 -45.64
C ALA A 372 14.01 -8.43 -45.60
N LYS A 373 12.97 -9.14 -45.15
CA LYS A 373 12.95 -10.61 -45.09
C LYS A 373 13.04 -11.26 -46.48
N GLU A 374 12.33 -10.73 -47.47
CA GLU A 374 12.37 -11.20 -48.86
C GLU A 374 13.72 -10.93 -49.54
N GLN A 375 14.38 -9.82 -49.20
CA GLN A 375 15.70 -9.46 -49.75
C GLN A 375 16.88 -10.19 -49.09
N GLY A 376 16.62 -11.24 -48.30
CA GLY A 376 17.68 -12.07 -47.71
C GLY A 376 17.96 -11.80 -46.23
N ARG A 377 17.07 -11.11 -45.52
CA ARG A 377 17.12 -10.89 -44.06
C ARG A 377 18.35 -10.11 -43.59
N ASP A 378 18.59 -10.03 -42.27
CA ASP A 378 19.72 -9.37 -41.63
C ASP A 378 19.98 -7.95 -42.18
N LYS A 379 18.94 -7.13 -42.25
CA LYS A 379 19.04 -5.76 -42.79
C LYS A 379 17.98 -4.81 -42.27
N VAL A 380 18.25 -3.52 -42.48
CA VAL A 380 17.34 -2.42 -42.19
C VAL A 380 16.80 -1.82 -43.49
N VAL A 381 15.48 -1.75 -43.60
CA VAL A 381 14.77 -1.17 -44.75
C VAL A 381 13.89 -0.01 -44.27
N ILE A 382 13.96 1.12 -44.96
CA ILE A 382 13.10 2.27 -44.72
C ILE A 382 11.99 2.25 -45.76
N PHE A 383 10.74 2.38 -45.30
CA PHE A 383 9.56 2.40 -46.15
C PHE A 383 9.66 3.51 -47.21
N GLU A 384 9.95 4.74 -46.78
CA GLU A 384 10.02 5.94 -47.65
C GLU A 384 11.19 5.91 -48.67
N GLU A 385 12.15 4.99 -48.53
CA GLU A 385 13.20 4.80 -49.54
C GLU A 385 12.80 3.80 -50.65
N VAL A 386 11.85 2.91 -50.37
CA VAL A 386 11.50 1.78 -51.24
C VAL A 386 10.13 1.96 -51.91
N PHE A 387 9.18 2.59 -51.22
CA PHE A 387 7.79 2.78 -51.64
C PHE A 387 7.41 4.26 -51.61
#